data_AF-A0A1U7XD67-F1
#
_entry.id   AF-A0A1U7XD67-F1
#
_cell.length_a   1.000
_cell.length_b   1.000
_cell.length_c   1.000
_cell.angle_alpha   90.00
_cell.angle_beta   90.00
_cell.angle_gamma   90.00
#
_symmetry.space_group_name_H-M   'P 1'
#
loop_
_entity.id
_entity.type
_entity.pdbx_description
1 polymer ?
#
loop_
_entity_poly.entity_id
_entity_poly.type
_entity_poly.pdbx_seq_one_letter_code
_entity_poly.pdbx_strand_id
1 'polypeptide(L)'
;MPHHIGSKPIREIIYQKGGKDGKPPDLATIFFETRKKNNTLVDSETIEKHAQIQELVQSEPSLPSIELVEKCFGPQIRSHVFGFGGGVKAKDLKGGTSSKAELRSELCSTREENQSLKDCLSTIENDVKELKQLKELLLAQHSNVQPPTLLISGE
;
A
#
# COMPACT_ATOMS: atom_id res chain seq x y z
N MET A 1 -9.46 -10.23 32.76
CA MET A 1 -10.03 -10.89 31.56
C MET A 1 -10.22 -12.36 31.89
N PRO A 2 -11.41 -12.95 31.70
CA PRO A 2 -11.63 -14.35 32.02
C PRO A 2 -10.71 -15.22 31.14
N HIS A 3 -9.85 -16.01 31.75
CA HIS A 3 -9.12 -17.06 31.04
C HIS A 3 -10.15 -18.13 30.68
N HIS A 4 -10.52 -18.23 29.41
CA HIS A 4 -11.40 -19.30 28.95
C HIS A 4 -10.66 -20.63 29.09
N ILE A 5 -10.92 -21.34 30.19
CA ILE A 5 -10.47 -22.72 30.41
C ILE A 5 -11.01 -23.55 29.23
N GLY A 6 -10.12 -23.91 28.30
CA GLY A 6 -10.43 -24.73 27.12
C GLY A 6 -10.00 -24.17 25.76
N SER A 7 -9.55 -22.92 25.65
CA SER A 7 -9.07 -22.37 24.36
C SER A 7 -7.71 -22.97 23.98
N LYS A 8 -7.60 -23.52 22.77
CA LYS A 8 -6.33 -24.06 22.25
C LYS A 8 -5.31 -22.95 22.01
N PRO A 9 -4.03 -23.14 22.38
CA PRO A 9 -2.97 -22.20 22.03
C PRO A 9 -2.79 -22.08 20.52
N ILE A 10 -2.56 -20.87 20.03
CA ILE A 10 -2.37 -20.64 18.57
C ILE A 10 -1.25 -21.47 17.96
N ARG A 11 -0.14 -21.68 18.70
CA ARG A 11 0.97 -22.52 18.23
C ARG A 11 0.53 -23.95 17.94
N GLU A 12 -0.36 -24.48 18.77
CA GLU A 12 -0.91 -25.83 18.58
C GLU A 12 -1.82 -25.88 17.35
N ILE A 13 -2.64 -24.85 17.14
CA ILE A 13 -3.51 -24.73 15.96
C ILE A 13 -2.68 -24.68 14.69
N ILE A 14 -1.63 -23.86 14.66
CA ILE A 14 -0.70 -23.77 13.51
C ILE A 14 -0.02 -25.11 13.26
N TYR A 15 0.42 -25.80 14.31
CA TYR A 15 1.05 -27.12 14.17
C TYR A 15 0.07 -28.17 13.63
N GLN A 16 -1.15 -28.24 14.17
CA GLN A 16 -2.15 -29.23 13.77
C GLN A 16 -2.71 -28.97 12.36
N LYS A 17 -3.00 -27.70 12.03
CA LYS A 17 -3.64 -27.33 10.76
C LYS A 17 -2.67 -26.95 9.65
N GLY A 18 -1.47 -26.48 9.98
CA GLY A 18 -0.48 -26.09 8.99
C GLY A 18 0.32 -27.26 8.40
N GLY A 19 0.29 -28.41 9.07
CA GLY A 19 0.78 -29.68 8.54
C GLY A 19 2.28 -29.67 8.16
N LYS A 20 2.66 -30.65 7.31
CA LYS A 20 4.03 -30.79 6.77
C LYS A 20 4.39 -29.69 5.77
N ASP A 21 3.40 -29.08 5.14
CA ASP A 21 3.59 -28.10 4.07
C ASP A 21 3.94 -26.71 4.58
N GLY A 22 3.90 -26.50 5.90
CA GLY A 22 4.28 -25.25 6.55
C GLY A 22 3.35 -24.08 6.24
N LYS A 23 2.14 -24.34 5.73
CA LYS A 23 1.17 -23.30 5.40
C LYS A 23 0.25 -23.04 6.60
N PRO A 24 0.41 -21.93 7.34
CA PRO A 24 -0.44 -21.66 8.49
C PRO A 24 -1.92 -21.51 8.05
N PRO A 25 -2.87 -21.91 8.91
CA PRO A 25 -4.29 -21.68 8.67
C PRO A 25 -4.60 -20.17 8.57
N ASP A 26 -5.69 -19.84 7.88
CA ASP A 26 -6.15 -18.45 7.75
C ASP A 26 -6.66 -17.86 9.08
N LEU A 27 -6.85 -16.53 9.09
CA LEU A 27 -7.30 -15.79 10.27
C LEU A 27 -8.67 -16.24 10.79
N ALA A 28 -9.62 -16.53 9.89
CA ALA A 28 -10.96 -16.98 10.27
C ALA A 28 -10.90 -18.34 11.01
N THR A 29 -10.09 -19.25 10.50
CA THR A 29 -9.84 -20.57 11.07
C THR A 29 -9.16 -20.46 12.42
N ILE A 30 -8.14 -19.60 12.55
CA ILE A 30 -7.47 -19.34 13.83
C ILE A 30 -8.47 -18.77 14.85
N PHE A 31 -9.29 -17.79 14.44
CA PHE A 31 -10.31 -17.20 15.29
C PHE A 31 -11.31 -18.25 15.79
N PHE A 32 -11.83 -19.08 14.89
CA PHE A 32 -12.77 -20.15 15.24
C PHE A 32 -12.17 -21.15 16.23
N GLU A 33 -10.97 -21.66 15.98
CA GLU A 33 -10.34 -22.66 16.82
C GLU A 33 -9.97 -22.15 18.21
N THR A 34 -9.60 -20.87 18.33
CA THR A 34 -9.27 -20.26 19.62
C THR A 34 -10.50 -19.95 20.47
N ARG A 35 -11.68 -19.81 19.86
CA ARG A 35 -12.91 -19.36 20.53
C ARG A 35 -14.02 -20.42 20.62
N LYS A 36 -13.93 -21.52 19.85
CA LYS A 36 -14.95 -22.58 19.89
C LYS A 36 -15.00 -23.29 21.24
N LYS A 37 -16.21 -23.68 21.64
CA LYS A 37 -16.49 -24.56 22.77
C LYS A 37 -17.31 -25.73 22.24
N ASN A 38 -16.88 -26.97 22.51
CA ASN A 38 -17.54 -28.17 21.99
C ASN A 38 -17.79 -28.10 20.46
N ASN A 39 -16.79 -27.65 19.69
CA ASN A 39 -16.83 -27.47 18.23
C ASN A 39 -17.80 -26.40 17.69
N THR A 40 -18.38 -25.55 18.54
CA THR A 40 -19.27 -24.47 18.11
C THR A 40 -18.90 -23.14 18.75
N LEU A 41 -19.23 -22.02 18.09
CA LEU A 41 -19.16 -20.69 18.71
C LEU A 41 -20.45 -20.48 19.50
N VAL A 42 -20.32 -20.17 20.79
CA VAL A 42 -21.46 -20.09 21.72
C VAL A 42 -21.88 -18.65 21.96
N ASP A 43 -20.95 -17.72 21.82
CA ASP A 43 -21.16 -16.30 22.11
C ASP A 43 -21.53 -15.52 20.86
N SER A 44 -22.60 -14.71 20.92
CA SER A 44 -23.14 -13.99 19.77
C SER A 44 -22.15 -12.99 19.20
N GLU A 45 -21.38 -12.32 20.06
CA GLU A 45 -20.32 -11.39 19.64
C GLU A 45 -19.23 -12.16 18.87
N THR A 46 -18.80 -13.34 19.37
CA THR A 46 -17.83 -14.16 18.63
C THR A 46 -18.36 -14.67 17.29
N ILE A 47 -19.66 -14.99 17.18
CA ILE A 47 -20.29 -15.44 15.94
C ILE A 47 -20.27 -14.31 14.90
N GLU A 48 -20.71 -13.12 15.30
CA GLU A 48 -20.74 -11.95 14.42
C GLU A 48 -19.33 -11.57 13.95
N LYS A 49 -18.37 -11.54 14.87
CA LYS A 49 -16.97 -11.25 14.55
C LYS A 49 -16.34 -12.30 13.65
N HIS A 50 -16.65 -13.58 13.85
CA HIS A 50 -16.19 -14.64 12.95
C HIS A 50 -16.74 -14.43 11.53
N ALA A 51 -18.02 -14.07 11.38
CA ALA A 51 -18.62 -13.78 10.08
C ALA A 51 -17.94 -12.59 9.39
N GLN A 52 -17.69 -11.49 10.11
CA GLN A 52 -16.97 -10.31 9.58
C GLN A 52 -15.57 -10.67 9.09
N ILE A 53 -14.82 -11.48 9.86
CA ILE A 53 -13.48 -11.93 9.46
C ILE A 53 -13.57 -12.82 8.22
N GLN A 54 -14.53 -13.75 8.18
CA GLN A 54 -14.69 -14.68 7.06
C GLN A 54 -15.01 -13.93 5.76
N GLU A 55 -15.88 -12.92 5.82
CA GLU A 55 -16.19 -12.04 4.69
C GLU A 55 -14.94 -11.29 4.22
N LEU A 56 -14.19 -10.65 5.12
CA LEU A 56 -12.99 -9.90 4.76
C LEU A 56 -11.87 -10.78 4.18
N VAL A 57 -11.67 -11.99 4.72
CA VAL A 57 -10.69 -12.96 4.19
C VAL A 57 -11.07 -13.38 2.77
N GLN A 58 -12.37 -13.48 2.46
CA GLN A 58 -12.85 -13.83 1.13
C GLN A 58 -12.80 -12.66 0.15
N SER A 59 -13.14 -11.45 0.59
CA SER A 59 -13.16 -10.25 -0.26
C SER A 59 -11.74 -9.72 -0.53
N GLU A 60 -10.84 -9.80 0.45
CA GLU A 60 -9.49 -9.24 0.39
C GLU A 60 -8.42 -10.27 0.82
N PRO A 61 -8.25 -11.37 0.07
CA PRO A 61 -7.34 -12.46 0.45
C PRO A 61 -5.86 -12.06 0.43
N SER A 62 -5.50 -10.98 -0.26
CA SER A 62 -4.13 -10.45 -0.31
C SER A 62 -3.80 -9.49 0.84
N LEU A 63 -4.79 -9.07 1.64
CA LEU A 63 -4.58 -8.13 2.73
C LEU A 63 -3.77 -8.81 3.84
N PRO A 64 -2.76 -8.15 4.42
CA PRO A 64 -2.05 -8.72 5.55
C PRO A 64 -2.99 -8.95 6.73
N SER A 65 -2.77 -10.05 7.44
CA SER A 65 -3.66 -10.50 8.52
C SER A 65 -3.86 -9.47 9.64
N ILE A 66 -2.87 -8.61 9.91
CA ILE A 66 -3.01 -7.53 10.88
C ILE A 66 -4.00 -6.45 10.44
N GLU A 67 -4.06 -6.11 9.15
CA GLU A 67 -5.01 -5.12 8.64
C GLU A 67 -6.44 -5.67 8.66
N LEU A 68 -6.61 -6.97 8.37
CA LEU A 68 -7.90 -7.65 8.50
C LEU A 68 -8.42 -7.57 9.95
N VAL A 69 -7.54 -7.83 10.93
CA VAL A 69 -7.90 -7.68 12.35
C VAL A 69 -8.24 -6.23 12.68
N GLU A 70 -7.43 -5.27 12.24
CA GLU A 70 -7.67 -3.84 12.53
C GLU A 70 -8.99 -3.33 11.93
N LYS A 71 -9.44 -3.88 10.79
CA LYS A 71 -10.77 -3.60 10.23
C LYS A 71 -11.92 -4.11 11.11
N CYS A 72 -11.80 -5.31 11.70
CA CYS A 72 -12.86 -5.89 12.55
C CYS A 72 -12.87 -5.35 13.99
N PHE A 73 -11.71 -5.07 14.56
CA PHE A 73 -11.53 -4.83 16.00
C PHE A 73 -10.93 -3.46 16.33
N GLY A 74 -10.63 -2.65 15.32
CA GLY A 74 -9.93 -1.39 15.46
C GLY A 74 -8.42 -1.55 15.67
N PRO A 75 -7.69 -0.44 15.85
CA PRO A 75 -6.23 -0.44 15.99
C PRO A 75 -5.74 -1.39 17.09
N GLN A 76 -4.80 -2.28 16.75
CA GLN A 76 -4.27 -3.27 17.68
C GLN A 76 -3.03 -2.76 18.39
N ILE A 77 -2.97 -2.95 19.71
CA ILE A 77 -1.85 -2.50 20.54
C ILE A 77 -0.67 -3.49 20.46
N ARG A 78 0.53 -3.01 20.82
CA ARG A 78 1.79 -3.76 20.69
C ARG A 78 1.85 -5.08 21.48
N SER A 79 1.03 -5.27 22.52
CA SER A 79 1.15 -6.41 23.44
C SER A 79 0.35 -7.65 23.02
N HIS A 80 -0.75 -7.48 22.28
CA HIS A 80 -1.64 -8.56 21.88
C HIS A 80 -2.42 -8.15 20.62
N VAL A 81 -2.54 -9.06 19.65
CA VAL A 81 -3.43 -8.90 18.48
C VAL A 81 -4.71 -9.69 18.66
N PHE A 82 -5.85 -9.02 18.68
CA PHE A 82 -7.15 -9.68 18.83
C PHE A 82 -7.38 -10.68 17.70
N GLY A 83 -8.03 -11.80 18.02
CA GLY A 83 -8.32 -12.88 17.05
C GLY A 83 -7.23 -13.94 16.87
N PHE A 84 -5.97 -13.65 17.23
CA PHE A 84 -4.87 -14.64 17.21
C PHE A 84 -4.69 -15.40 18.55
N GLY A 85 -5.51 -15.11 19.56
CA GLY A 85 -5.33 -15.67 20.90
C GLY A 85 -4.09 -15.14 21.63
N GLY A 86 -3.79 -15.72 22.79
CA GLY A 86 -2.66 -15.27 23.62
C GLY A 86 -1.30 -15.57 22.98
N GLY A 87 -0.39 -14.58 23.00
CA GLY A 87 1.01 -14.76 22.64
C GLY A 87 1.44 -14.23 21.27
N VAL A 88 0.51 -13.71 20.44
CA VAL A 88 0.84 -13.03 19.18
C VAL A 88 0.82 -11.51 19.38
N LYS A 89 1.92 -10.84 19.03
CA LYS A 89 2.05 -9.39 19.12
C LYS A 89 1.93 -8.73 17.75
N ALA A 90 1.47 -7.48 17.73
CA ALA A 90 1.29 -6.73 16.48
C ALA A 90 2.60 -6.60 15.68
N LYS A 91 3.75 -6.52 16.38
CA LYS A 91 5.08 -6.49 15.77
C LYS A 91 5.49 -7.79 15.06
N ASP A 92 4.84 -8.91 15.39
CA ASP A 92 5.13 -10.21 14.79
C ASP A 92 4.35 -10.37 13.47
N LEU A 93 3.25 -9.61 13.30
CA LEU A 93 2.37 -9.62 12.13
C LEU A 93 2.60 -8.43 11.18
N LYS A 94 2.90 -7.25 11.74
CA LYS A 94 3.44 -6.13 10.97
C LYS A 94 4.85 -6.58 10.60
N GLY A 95 5.01 -7.01 9.34
CA GLY A 95 6.28 -7.48 8.80
C GLY A 95 7.41 -6.56 9.25
N GLY A 96 8.58 -7.16 9.51
CA GLY A 96 9.72 -6.46 10.10
C GLY A 96 9.85 -5.06 9.51
N THR A 97 9.76 -4.04 10.35
CA THR A 97 9.94 -2.65 9.92
C THR A 97 11.18 -2.62 9.05
N SER A 98 11.05 -2.13 7.81
CA SER A 98 12.18 -1.87 6.91
C SER A 98 13.35 -1.36 7.75
N SER A 99 14.52 -1.98 7.59
CA SER A 99 15.63 -1.67 8.49
C SER A 99 15.93 -0.19 8.40
N LYS A 100 16.46 0.42 9.47
CA LYS A 100 16.86 1.84 9.43
C LYS A 100 17.77 2.17 8.24
N ALA A 101 18.58 1.20 7.80
CA ALA A 101 19.44 1.35 6.63
C ALA A 101 18.63 1.32 5.32
N GLU A 102 17.69 0.40 5.20
CA GLU A 102 16.82 0.23 4.03
C GLU A 102 15.91 1.45 3.82
N LEU A 103 15.30 1.97 4.89
CA LEU A 103 14.56 3.24 4.86
C LEU A 103 15.43 4.43 4.42
N ARG A 104 16.70 4.46 4.86
CA ARG A 104 17.62 5.53 4.45
C ARG A 104 18.00 5.43 2.99
N SER A 105 18.24 4.22 2.49
CA SER A 105 18.54 3.98 1.09
C SER A 105 17.39 4.40 0.19
N GLU A 106 16.17 4.02 0.55
CA GLU A 106 14.96 4.40 -0.20
C GLU A 106 14.77 5.92 -0.21
N LEU A 107 14.89 6.59 0.94
CA LEU A 107 14.77 8.05 1.05
C LEU A 107 15.86 8.78 0.24
N CYS A 108 17.10 8.28 0.24
CA CYS A 108 18.16 8.84 -0.59
C CYS A 108 17.86 8.66 -2.10
N SER A 109 17.45 7.46 -2.54
CA SER A 109 17.07 7.20 -3.95
C SER A 109 15.98 8.17 -4.41
N THR A 110 14.89 8.27 -3.63
CA THR A 110 13.79 9.17 -3.94
C THR A 110 14.24 10.64 -3.97
N ARG A 111 15.18 11.05 -3.12
CA ARG A 111 15.71 12.43 -3.12
C ARG A 111 16.55 12.71 -4.36
N GLU A 112 17.39 11.77 -4.78
CA GLU A 112 18.23 11.90 -5.98
C GLU A 112 17.37 11.95 -7.25
N GLU A 113 16.38 11.07 -7.36
CA GLU A 113 15.40 11.08 -8.45
C GLU A 113 14.66 12.42 -8.53
N ASN A 114 14.17 12.93 -7.41
CA ASN A 114 13.50 14.24 -7.37
C ASN A 114 14.42 15.39 -7.77
N GLN A 115 15.70 15.35 -7.40
CA GLN A 115 16.66 16.37 -7.81
C GLN A 115 16.91 16.30 -9.32
N SER A 116 17.12 15.10 -9.86
CA SER A 116 17.31 14.88 -11.30
C SER A 116 16.11 15.35 -12.11
N LEU A 117 14.88 15.08 -11.65
CA LEU A 117 13.66 15.56 -12.29
C LEU A 117 13.57 17.08 -12.29
N LYS A 118 13.94 17.74 -11.19
CA LYS A 118 13.97 19.22 -11.13
C LYS A 118 14.98 19.81 -12.10
N ASP A 119 16.17 19.21 -12.21
CA ASP A 119 17.22 19.69 -13.12
C ASP A 119 16.81 19.50 -14.59
N CYS A 120 16.14 18.38 -14.91
CA CYS A 120 15.56 18.13 -16.22
C CYS A 120 14.48 19.17 -16.57
N LEU A 121 13.57 19.45 -15.64
CA LEU A 121 12.54 20.48 -15.83
C LEU A 121 13.14 21.87 -16.05
N SER A 122 14.16 22.24 -15.28
CA SER A 122 14.91 23.49 -15.47
C SER A 122 15.50 23.60 -16.87
N THR A 123 16.06 22.51 -17.39
CA THR A 123 16.63 22.48 -18.75
C THR A 123 15.54 22.71 -19.79
N ILE A 124 14.43 21.95 -19.69
CA ILE A 124 13.29 22.08 -20.59
C ILE A 124 12.69 23.49 -20.56
N GLU A 125 12.57 24.10 -19.37
CA GLU A 125 12.07 25.47 -19.25
C GLU A 125 12.94 26.49 -19.97
N ASN A 126 14.26 26.30 -19.97
CA ASN A 126 15.18 27.17 -20.71
C ASN A 126 15.05 26.95 -22.22
N ASP A 127 15.03 25.71 -22.69
CA ASP A 127 14.86 25.37 -24.10
C ASP A 127 13.55 25.94 -24.66
N VAL A 128 12.46 25.87 -23.88
CA VAL A 128 11.16 26.44 -24.26
C VAL A 128 11.22 27.97 -24.33
N LYS A 129 11.96 28.64 -23.45
CA LYS A 129 12.17 30.10 -23.53
C LYS A 129 12.95 30.48 -24.78
N GLU A 130 14.01 29.76 -25.11
CA GLU A 130 14.81 29.99 -26.32
C GLU A 130 13.98 29.77 -27.60
N LEU A 131 13.23 28.66 -27.66
CA LEU A 131 12.30 28.37 -28.76
C LEU A 131 11.27 29.48 -28.94
N LYS A 132 10.73 30.02 -27.84
CA LYS A 132 9.78 31.13 -27.89
C LYS A 132 10.42 32.39 -28.47
N GLN A 133 11.64 32.74 -28.05
CA GLN A 133 12.38 33.89 -28.58
C GLN A 133 12.69 33.74 -30.07
N LEU A 134 13.14 32.56 -30.49
CA LEU A 134 13.39 32.26 -31.90
C LEU A 134 12.11 32.38 -32.74
N LYS A 135 10.99 31.88 -32.22
CA LYS A 135 9.68 32.01 -32.89
C LYS A 135 9.27 33.47 -33.06
N GLU A 136 9.45 34.31 -32.05
CA GLU A 136 9.15 35.74 -32.14
C GLU A 136 10.04 36.45 -33.16
N LEU A 137 11.34 36.15 -33.19
CA LEU A 137 12.26 36.69 -34.21
C LEU A 137 11.84 36.29 -35.63
N LEU A 138 11.46 35.03 -35.84
CA LEU A 138 11.03 34.54 -37.14
C LEU A 138 9.75 35.26 -37.60
N LEU A 139 8.77 35.40 -36.71
CA LEU A 139 7.53 36.14 -36.99
C LEU A 139 7.81 37.61 -37.37
N ALA A 140 8.75 38.27 -36.70
CA ALA A 140 9.14 39.65 -36.99
C ALA A 140 9.84 39.80 -38.36
N GLN A 141 10.60 38.80 -38.81
CA GLN A 141 11.22 38.81 -40.14
C GLN A 141 10.17 38.63 -41.26
N HIS A 142 9.18 37.75 -41.06
CA HIS A 142 8.16 37.47 -42.07
C HIS A 142 7.09 38.57 -42.20
N SER A 143 6.94 39.47 -41.21
CA SER A 143 6.02 40.63 -41.32
C SER A 143 6.58 41.81 -42.13
N ASN A 144 7.87 41.81 -42.49
CA ASN A 144 8.55 42.95 -43.14
C ASN A 144 8.74 42.80 -44.66
N VAL A 145 8.12 41.78 -45.28
CA VAL A 145 8.17 41.58 -46.74
C VAL A 145 7.02 42.37 -47.38
N GLN A 146 7.32 43.55 -47.91
CA GLN A 146 6.39 44.31 -48.75
C GLN A 146 6.11 43.50 -50.04
N PRO A 147 4.86 43.44 -50.56
CA PRO A 147 4.59 42.75 -51.82
C PRO A 147 5.37 43.42 -52.96
N PRO A 148 5.91 42.65 -53.94
CA PRO A 148 6.54 43.27 -55.10
C PRO A 148 5.49 44.07 -55.88
N THR A 149 5.67 45.39 -55.95
CA THR A 149 4.90 46.26 -56.84
C THR A 149 5.26 45.88 -58.27
N LEU A 150 4.41 45.07 -58.91
CA LEU A 150 4.50 44.79 -60.33
C LEU A 150 4.22 46.08 -61.10
N LEU A 151 5.28 46.73 -61.58
CA LEU A 151 5.19 47.81 -62.57
C LEU A 151 4.69 47.19 -63.89
N ILE A 152 3.39 47.36 -64.15
CA ILE A 152 2.82 47.14 -65.47
C ILE A 152 3.13 48.38 -66.30
N SER A 153 4.13 48.27 -67.18
CA SER A 153 4.38 49.24 -68.25
C SER A 153 3.33 49.02 -69.33
N GLY A 154 2.40 49.96 -69.48
CA GLY A 154 1.45 50.00 -70.60
C GLY A 154 2.07 50.72 -71.80
N GLU A 155 2.02 50.06 -72.96
CA GLU A 155 2.10 50.69 -74.29
C GLU A 155 0.80 51.41 -74.64
#